data_AF-A0A7S1HPB8-F1
#
_entry.id   AF-A0A7S1HPB8-F1
#
_cell.length_a   1.000
_cell.length_b   1.000
_cell.length_c   1.000
_cell.angle_alpha   90.00
_cell.angle_beta   90.00
_cell.angle_gamma   90.00
#
_symmetry.space_group_name_H-M   'P 1'
#
loop_
_entity.id
_entity.type
_entity.pdbx_description
1 polymer ?
#
loop_
_entity_poly.entity_id
_entity_poly.type
_entity_poly.pdbx_seq_one_letter_code
_entity_poly.pdbx_strand_id
1 'polypeptide(L)'
;ASAVKGLPFYGYYPQERLWVKIYLLDPFNMKTAAGLLQAGSVMDKSFQPHNEHLPYILQVMGDYNLVGMGYINLKKVTYRLAKYDAGPEGYGRPLEGEWHQKKWLRGLKNTQ
;
A
#
# COMPACT_ATOMS: atom_id res chain seq x y z
N ALA A 1 6.66 13.59 3.77
CA ALA A 1 6.29 14.08 2.41
C ALA A 1 7.52 14.04 1.51
N SER A 2 7.35 13.81 0.21
CA SER A 2 8.46 13.77 -0.76
C SER A 2 8.22 14.76 -1.90
N ALA A 3 9.27 15.45 -2.38
CA ALA A 3 9.18 16.30 -3.55
C ALA A 3 9.19 15.47 -4.84
N VAL A 4 8.31 15.81 -5.79
CA VAL A 4 8.20 15.14 -7.09
C VAL A 4 8.00 16.17 -8.20
N LYS A 5 8.35 15.82 -9.44
CA LYS A 5 8.02 16.62 -10.62
C LYS A 5 6.83 16.00 -11.35
N GLY A 6 5.99 16.83 -11.95
CA GLY A 6 4.81 16.35 -12.67
C GLY A 6 4.16 17.42 -13.52
N LEU A 7 3.46 16.99 -14.57
CA LEU A 7 2.67 17.86 -15.43
C LEU A 7 1.23 17.96 -14.88
N PRO A 8 0.68 19.16 -14.66
CA PRO A 8 -0.72 19.30 -14.25
C PRO A 8 -1.65 18.82 -15.37
N PHE A 9 -2.71 18.09 -15.02
CA PHE A 9 -3.69 17.59 -15.98
C PHE A 9 -4.65 18.68 -16.48
N TYR A 10 -5.08 19.59 -15.59
CA TYR A 10 -6.06 20.62 -15.94
C TYR A 10 -5.40 21.87 -16.52
N GLY A 11 -5.45 22.00 -17.85
CA GLY A 11 -4.89 23.11 -18.62
C GLY A 11 -3.69 22.70 -19.48
N TYR A 12 -3.22 23.60 -20.33
CA TYR A 12 -2.02 23.38 -21.14
C TYR A 12 -0.78 23.95 -20.43
N TYR A 13 0.21 23.10 -20.18
CA TYR A 13 1.49 23.48 -19.60
C TYR A 13 2.64 22.91 -20.45
N PRO A 14 3.61 23.75 -20.87
CA PRO A 14 4.72 23.28 -21.69
C PRO A 14 5.83 22.59 -20.89
N GLN A 15 5.84 22.71 -19.56
CA GLN A 15 6.91 22.23 -18.68
C GLN A 15 6.34 21.63 -17.40
N GLU A 16 7.09 20.67 -16.83
CA GLU A 16 6.77 20.07 -15.54
C GLU A 16 6.91 21.08 -14.39
N ARG A 17 6.09 20.91 -13.36
CA ARG A 17 6.14 21.69 -12.12
C ARG A 17 6.62 20.83 -10.96
N LEU A 18 7.03 21.47 -9.88
CA LEU A 18 7.34 20.80 -8.61
C LEU A 18 6.06 20.60 -7.80
N TRP A 19 5.98 19.43 -7.18
CA TRP A 19 4.84 18.96 -6.41
C TRP A 19 5.31 18.32 -5.10
N VAL A 20 4.44 18.30 -4.11
CA VAL A 20 4.67 17.61 -2.84
C VAL A 20 3.74 16.41 -2.74
N LYS A 21 4.31 15.22 -2.69
CA LYS A 21 3.56 13.98 -2.45
C LYS A 21 3.44 13.75 -0.94
N ILE A 22 2.20 13.77 -0.45
CA ILE A 22 1.82 13.52 0.94
C ILE A 22 1.30 12.08 1.02
N TYR A 23 1.81 11.32 1.97
CA TYR A 23 1.35 9.96 2.26
C TYR A 23 0.56 9.98 3.55
N LEU A 24 -0.62 9.37 3.52
CA LEU A 24 -1.47 9.18 4.70
C LEU A 24 -1.41 7.72 5.11
N LEU A 25 -1.35 7.46 6.42
CA LEU A 25 -1.39 6.10 6.96
C LEU A 25 -2.79 5.50 6.83
N ASP A 26 -3.80 6.34 7.05
CA ASP A 26 -5.21 5.96 6.99
C ASP A 26 -5.91 6.69 5.83
N PRO A 27 -6.46 5.96 4.84
CA PRO A 27 -7.15 6.57 3.70
C PRO A 27 -8.44 7.32 4.08
N PHE A 28 -9.06 7.02 5.24
CA PHE A 28 -10.28 7.73 5.67
C PHE A 28 -10.02 9.22 5.96
N ASN A 29 -8.78 9.56 6.33
CA ASN A 29 -8.38 10.94 6.64
C ASN A 29 -8.10 11.80 5.40
N MET A 30 -8.22 11.25 4.18
CA MET A 30 -7.94 11.99 2.94
C MET A 30 -8.79 13.25 2.80
N LYS A 31 -10.11 13.15 3.03
CA LYS A 31 -11.03 14.29 2.88
C LYS A 31 -10.76 15.39 3.91
N THR A 32 -10.47 15.00 5.15
CA THR A 32 -10.14 15.93 6.23
C THR A 32 -8.83 16.66 5.93
N ALA A 33 -7.79 15.93 5.51
CA ALA A 33 -6.51 16.52 5.15
C ALA A 33 -6.64 17.49 3.96
N ALA A 34 -7.39 17.11 2.92
CA ALA A 34 -7.69 17.98 1.78
C ALA A 34 -8.44 19.25 2.21
N GLY A 35 -9.46 19.12 3.07
CA GLY A 35 -10.21 20.25 3.60
C GLY A 35 -9.35 21.24 4.39
N LEU A 36 -8.46 20.74 5.25
CA LEU A 36 -7.52 21.58 6.02
C LEU A 36 -6.53 22.33 5.13
N LEU A 37 -6.02 21.67 4.08
CA LEU A 37 -5.14 22.28 3.10
C LEU A 37 -5.85 23.37 2.31
N GLN A 38 -7.10 23.14 1.90
CA GLN A 38 -7.88 24.10 1.15
C GLN A 38 -8.34 25.29 2.00
N ALA A 39 -8.70 25.04 3.25
CA ALA A 39 -9.08 26.08 4.21
C ALA A 39 -7.93 27.02 4.59
N GLY A 40 -6.68 26.66 4.24
CA GLY A 40 -5.51 27.47 4.59
C GLY A 40 -5.10 27.38 6.05
N SER A 41 -5.64 26.42 6.81
CA SER A 41 -5.24 26.16 8.20
C SER A 41 -3.77 25.71 8.31
N VAL A 42 -3.19 25.25 7.20
CA VAL A 42 -1.80 24.85 7.10
C VAL A 42 -0.99 25.99 6.45
N MET A 43 0.05 26.46 7.15
CA MET A 43 0.96 27.52 6.68
C MET A 43 0.30 28.85 6.29
N ASP A 44 -0.94 29.10 6.76
CA ASP A 44 -1.74 30.29 6.44
C ASP A 44 -1.91 30.53 4.93
N LYS A 45 -1.92 29.43 4.16
CA LYS A 45 -2.02 29.45 2.70
C LYS A 45 -3.01 28.40 2.24
N SER A 46 -3.98 28.82 1.43
CA SER A 46 -4.87 27.89 0.75
C SER A 46 -4.10 27.12 -0.31
N PHE A 47 -4.02 25.81 -0.14
CA PHE A 47 -3.48 24.89 -1.14
C PHE A 47 -4.62 24.23 -1.91
N GLN A 48 -4.37 23.90 -3.18
CA GLN A 48 -5.27 23.06 -3.96
C GLN A 48 -4.79 21.59 -3.83
N PRO A 49 -5.53 20.72 -3.12
CA PRO A 49 -5.27 19.29 -3.18
C PRO A 49 -5.52 18.80 -4.61
N HIS A 50 -4.72 17.83 -5.04
CA HIS A 50 -4.87 17.21 -6.35
C HIS A 50 -5.01 15.71 -6.19
N ASN A 51 -5.89 15.11 -7.00
CA ASN A 51 -6.21 13.68 -7.00
C ASN A 51 -6.82 13.16 -5.67
N GLU A 52 -7.32 14.04 -4.80
CA GLU A 52 -7.95 13.65 -3.53
C GLU A 52 -9.31 12.96 -3.71
N HIS A 53 -9.99 13.24 -4.83
CA HIS A 53 -11.29 12.67 -5.16
C HIS A 53 -11.22 11.20 -5.56
N LEU A 54 -10.03 10.67 -5.90
CA LEU A 54 -9.85 9.28 -6.28
C LEU A 54 -9.87 8.38 -5.02
N PRO A 55 -10.81 7.44 -4.91
CA PRO A 55 -10.84 6.46 -3.83
C PRO A 55 -9.52 5.68 -3.74
N TYR A 56 -9.07 5.40 -2.52
CA TYR A 56 -7.82 4.69 -2.26
C TYR A 56 -7.70 3.37 -3.05
N ILE A 57 -8.77 2.58 -3.12
CA ILE A 57 -8.76 1.31 -3.86
C ILE A 57 -8.50 1.52 -5.36
N LEU A 58 -9.03 2.60 -5.96
CA LEU A 58 -8.80 2.91 -7.37
C LEU A 58 -7.36 3.36 -7.62
N GLN A 59 -6.76 4.08 -6.67
CA GLN A 59 -5.33 4.45 -6.75
C GLN A 59 -4.45 3.18 -6.76
N VAL A 60 -4.72 2.22 -5.88
CA VAL A 60 -3.99 0.93 -5.85
C VAL A 60 -4.18 0.16 -7.16
N MET A 61 -5.40 0.12 -7.69
CA MET A 61 -5.66 -0.53 -8.97
C MET A 61 -4.89 0.14 -10.12
N GLY A 62 -4.86 1.47 -10.16
CA GLY A 62 -4.10 2.23 -11.16
C GLY A 62 -2.59 2.02 -11.05
N ASP A 63 -2.04 2.10 -9.84
CA ASP A 63 -0.59 2.00 -9.58
C ASP A 63 -0.03 0.61 -9.96
N TYR A 64 -0.82 -0.46 -9.76
CA TYR A 64 -0.41 -1.84 -10.06
C TYR A 64 -1.02 -2.40 -11.35
N ASN A 65 -1.70 -1.56 -12.14
CA ASN A 65 -2.39 -1.96 -13.36
C ASN A 65 -3.35 -3.16 -13.15
N LEU A 66 -4.09 -3.13 -12.04
CA LEU A 66 -5.10 -4.15 -11.71
C LEU A 66 -6.44 -3.76 -12.32
N VAL A 67 -7.15 -4.75 -12.84
CA VAL A 67 -8.48 -4.58 -13.43
C VAL A 67 -9.51 -5.39 -12.67
N GLY A 68 -10.75 -4.88 -12.64
CA GLY A 68 -11.89 -5.62 -12.10
C GLY A 68 -12.07 -6.94 -12.85
N MET A 69 -12.35 -8.02 -12.11
CA MET A 69 -12.55 -9.37 -12.65
C MET A 69 -11.34 -9.95 -13.41
N GLY A 70 -10.14 -9.35 -13.24
CA GLY A 70 -8.89 -9.84 -13.81
C GLY A 70 -8.11 -10.75 -12.86
N TYR A 71 -7.15 -11.50 -13.42
CA TYR A 71 -6.19 -12.27 -12.64
C TYR A 71 -5.10 -11.37 -12.04
N ILE A 72 -4.69 -11.67 -10.81
CA ILE A 72 -3.56 -11.01 -10.15
C ILE A 72 -2.34 -11.93 -10.25
N ASN A 73 -1.31 -11.48 -10.96
CA ASN A 73 -0.06 -12.24 -11.13
C ASN A 73 0.94 -11.87 -10.02
N LEU A 74 1.13 -12.78 -9.05
CA LEU A 74 2.04 -12.59 -7.92
C LEU A 74 3.28 -13.48 -8.04
N LYS A 75 4.48 -12.93 -7.89
CA LYS A 75 5.74 -13.70 -7.93
C LYS A 75 6.02 -14.47 -6.63
N LYS A 76 5.59 -13.93 -5.49
CA LYS A 76 5.80 -14.50 -4.15
C LYS A 76 4.60 -14.18 -3.30
N VAL A 77 4.10 -15.18 -2.57
CA VAL A 77 2.98 -15.03 -1.64
C VAL A 77 3.42 -15.49 -0.26
N THR A 78 3.06 -14.71 0.76
CA THR A 78 3.23 -15.07 2.16
C THR A 78 1.86 -15.14 2.80
N TYR A 79 1.49 -16.30 3.32
CA TYR A 79 0.21 -16.49 3.98
C TYR A 79 0.33 -16.14 5.46
N ARG A 80 -0.76 -15.62 6.03
CA ARG A 80 -0.86 -15.52 7.49
C ARG A 80 -1.01 -16.92 8.05
N LEU A 81 -0.36 -17.19 9.18
CA LEU A 81 -0.59 -18.42 9.94
C LEU A 81 -2.08 -18.50 10.27
N ALA A 82 -2.76 -19.52 9.75
CA ALA A 82 -4.14 -19.81 10.12
C ALA A 82 -4.15 -20.11 11.63
N LYS A 83 -4.95 -19.35 12.39
CA LYS A 83 -5.04 -19.58 13.84
C LYS A 83 -5.84 -20.83 14.20
N TYR A 84 -6.62 -21.41 13.28
CA TYR A 84 -7.48 -22.57 13.56
C TYR A 84 -7.78 -23.38 12.29
N ASP A 85 -7.12 -24.52 12.15
CA ASP A 85 -7.82 -25.74 11.75
C ASP A 85 -8.23 -26.43 13.06
N ALA A 86 -9.21 -25.88 13.77
CA ALA A 86 -9.86 -26.60 14.85
C ALA A 86 -10.84 -27.58 14.20
N GLY A 87 -10.37 -28.80 13.95
CA GLY A 87 -11.28 -29.94 13.86
C GLY A 87 -12.11 -30.05 15.15
N PRO A 88 -13.21 -30.82 15.16
CA PRO A 88 -14.04 -31.03 16.35
C PRO A 88 -13.25 -31.62 17.54
N GLU A 89 -12.04 -32.12 17.29
CA GLU A 89 -11.09 -32.59 18.29
C GLU A 89 -9.84 -31.70 18.18
N GLY A 90 -9.59 -30.90 19.23
CA GLY A 90 -8.63 -29.78 19.26
C GLY A 90 -7.14 -30.10 19.12
N TYR A 91 -6.76 -31.01 18.23
CA TYR A 91 -5.39 -31.23 17.79
C TYR A 91 -5.25 -30.75 16.34
N GLY A 92 -4.85 -29.49 16.18
CA GLY A 92 -4.60 -28.90 14.86
C GLY A 92 -3.56 -29.71 14.10
N ARG A 93 -3.92 -30.21 12.91
CA ARG A 93 -2.93 -30.78 11.99
C ARG A 93 -2.08 -29.64 11.42
N PRO A 94 -0.75 -29.80 11.33
CA PRO A 94 0.05 -28.88 10.55
C PRO A 94 -0.43 -28.96 9.10
N LEU A 95 -0.80 -27.82 8.50
CA LEU A 95 -0.87 -27.72 7.05
C LEU A 95 0.48 -28.17 6.52
N GLU A 96 0.50 -29.29 5.79
CA GLU A 96 1.70 -29.85 5.20
C GLU A 96 2.30 -28.82 4.22
N GLY A 97 3.26 -28.06 4.73
CA GLY A 97 3.83 -26.88 4.10
C GLY A 97 5.23 -26.55 4.63
N GLU A 98 5.95 -27.56 5.11
CA GLU A 98 7.31 -27.47 5.67
C GLU A 98 8.42 -27.02 4.67
N TRP A 99 8.13 -26.38 3.54
CA TRP A 99 9.13 -26.23 2.47
C TRP A 99 9.94 -24.92 2.45
N HIS A 100 9.62 -23.90 3.25
CA HIS A 100 10.34 -22.60 3.16
C HIS A 100 11.16 -22.16 4.37
N GLN A 101 11.13 -22.85 5.51
CA GLN A 101 11.82 -22.37 6.72
C GLN A 101 12.97 -23.26 7.22
N LYS A 102 13.10 -24.51 6.78
CA LYS A 102 14.20 -25.40 7.20
C LYS A 102 15.58 -25.10 6.57
N LYS A 103 15.77 -23.98 5.85
CA LYS A 103 17.09 -23.61 5.30
C LYS A 103 17.94 -22.78 6.27
N TRP A 104 17.35 -22.03 7.20
CA TRP A 104 18.11 -21.19 8.14
C TRP A 104 18.74 -21.97 9.30
N LEU A 105 18.20 -23.13 9.67
CA LEU A 105 18.71 -23.94 10.79
C LEU A 105 19.88 -24.89 10.44
N ARG A 106 20.38 -24.88 9.19
CA ARG A 106 21.59 -25.64 8.84
C ARG A 106 22.91 -24.92 9.16
N GLY A 107 22.85 -23.64 9.53
CA GLY A 107 24.03 -22.84 9.86
C GLY A 107 24.53 -22.94 11.32
N LEU A 108 23.85 -23.70 12.19
CA LEU A 108 24.15 -23.73 13.63
C LEU A 108 24.67 -25.10 14.14
N LYS A 109 25.22 -25.95 13.26
CA LYS A 109 25.79 -27.24 13.64
C LYS A 109 27.18 -27.51 13.07
N ASN A 110 28.07 -26.50 13.08
CA ASN A 110 29.51 -26.73 12.97
C ASN A 110 30.23 -25.74 13.88
N THR A 111 30.12 -25.96 15.18
CA THR A 111 31.11 -25.53 16.16
C THR A 111 31.33 -26.71 17.10
N GLN A 112 32.27 -27.57 16.70
CA GLN A 112 33.12 -28.37 17.57
C GLN A 112 34.52 -28.27 17.00
#